data_AF-A0A7V3FVE2-F1
#
_entry.id   AF-A0A7V3FVE2-F1
#
_cell.length_a   1.000
_cell.length_b   1.000
_cell.length_c   1.000
_cell.angle_alpha   90.00
_cell.angle_beta   90.00
_cell.angle_gamma   90.00
#
_symmetry.space_group_name_H-M   'P 1'
#
loop_
_entity.id
_entity.type
_entity.pdbx_description
1 polymer ?
#
loop_
_entity_poly.entity_id
_entity_poly.type
_entity_poly.pdbx_seq_one_letter_code
_entity_poly.pdbx_strand_id
1 'polypeptide(L)'
;MENTIPIIECRYKHSTIALSKILACSLSTNDRTNSLKLLQSKIYKLPEVLKTCEILDSRRKIVELTKKIDKLASQGAKNSKIGKLKNRLDYYTKLNEGNSFSLTRSKANFIKKNWIQKISQDDLEFYALSYENELKYWRQLADVLHVKPSDFQLDWFINFVYTKKAPENSIVSHCKKLTNETAFDIITKYRPSYNYIRRLGLTLPDKTKELIASYTDLSTVIWWLEELRTPKNDQIIVDRLVEKNYDISIPYGVIVDKLLTMKKSFMQNSPLYKHLSKMAEIKLQSYKVNLEQPIVVFGDASGSMEVAIKTSSIIMSIL
;
A
#
# COMPACT_ATOMS: atom_id res chain seq x y z
N MET A 1 25.11 -13.69 -23.58
CA MET A 1 25.38 -12.44 -22.84
C MET A 1 24.05 -11.86 -22.42
N GLU A 2 23.56 -12.31 -21.26
CA GLU A 2 22.35 -11.78 -20.64
C GLU A 2 22.70 -10.43 -20.02
N ASN A 3 22.31 -9.34 -20.68
CA ASN A 3 22.30 -8.02 -20.07
C ASN A 3 21.13 -7.95 -19.08
N THR A 4 21.29 -8.58 -17.93
CA THR A 4 20.49 -8.27 -16.75
C THR A 4 20.83 -6.85 -16.33
N ILE A 5 19.94 -5.90 -16.64
CA ILE A 5 19.94 -4.59 -15.98
C ILE A 5 19.91 -4.90 -14.48
N PRO A 6 20.94 -4.48 -13.70
CA PRO A 6 20.91 -4.68 -12.26
C PRO A 6 19.64 -3.99 -11.78
N ILE A 7 18.75 -4.76 -11.16
CA ILE A 7 17.62 -4.18 -10.46
C ILE A 7 18.24 -3.23 -9.48
N ILE A 8 17.97 -1.97 -9.75
CA ILE A 8 18.27 -0.86 -8.90
C ILE A 8 17.61 -1.19 -7.55
N GLU A 9 18.36 -1.78 -6.62
CA GLU A 9 18.18 -1.56 -5.19
C GLU A 9 18.57 -0.09 -4.90
N CYS A 10 17.99 0.88 -5.64
CA CYS A 10 18.16 2.27 -5.25
C CYS A 10 17.38 2.41 -3.95
N ARG A 11 18.12 2.85 -2.94
CA ARG A 11 17.62 3.42 -1.69
C ARG A 11 16.75 4.69 -1.89
N TYR A 12 16.30 4.99 -3.11
CA TYR A 12 15.46 6.13 -3.44
C TYR A 12 14.01 5.69 -3.63
N LYS A 13 13.10 6.26 -2.84
CA LYS A 13 11.67 6.15 -3.08
C LYS A 13 11.34 6.83 -4.40
N HIS A 14 11.13 6.04 -5.44
CA HIS A 14 10.62 6.54 -6.70
C HIS A 14 9.17 7.00 -6.52
N SER A 15 8.83 8.15 -7.11
CA SER A 15 7.44 8.62 -7.13
C SER A 15 6.55 7.64 -7.91
N THR A 16 5.24 7.62 -7.63
CA THR A 16 4.26 6.82 -8.37
C THR A 16 4.40 7.03 -9.88
N ILE A 17 4.63 8.27 -10.33
CA ILE A 17 4.82 8.57 -11.77
C ILE A 17 6.08 7.90 -12.32
N ALA A 18 7.20 7.94 -11.59
CA ALA A 18 8.46 7.33 -12.02
C ALA A 18 8.32 5.79 -12.14
N LEU A 19 7.76 5.14 -11.12
CA LEU A 19 7.46 3.71 -11.15
C LEU A 19 6.54 3.35 -12.34
N SER A 20 5.49 4.14 -12.53
CA SER A 20 4.52 3.92 -13.60
C SER A 20 5.16 3.98 -14.99
N LYS A 21 6.10 4.91 -15.20
CA LYS A 21 6.88 5.05 -16.43
C LYS A 21 7.81 3.86 -16.64
N ILE A 22 8.51 3.41 -15.60
CA ILE A 22 9.41 2.24 -15.68
C ILE A 22 8.64 1.01 -16.18
N LEU A 23 7.48 0.72 -15.56
CA LEU A 23 6.65 -0.40 -15.99
C LEU A 23 6.05 -0.18 -17.39
N ALA A 24 5.63 1.04 -17.75
CA ALA A 24 5.13 1.35 -19.09
C ALA A 24 6.20 1.15 -20.18
N CYS A 25 7.44 1.54 -19.89
CA CYS A 25 8.59 1.30 -20.77
C CYS A 25 8.85 -0.19 -20.94
N SER A 26 8.96 -0.95 -19.84
CA SER A 26 9.20 -2.40 -19.87
C SER A 26 8.11 -3.15 -20.67
N LEU A 27 6.84 -2.77 -20.47
CA LEU A 27 5.73 -3.35 -21.24
C LEU A 27 5.76 -2.93 -22.71
N SER A 28 6.27 -1.75 -23.03
CA SER A 28 6.34 -1.24 -24.41
C SER A 28 7.50 -1.79 -25.21
N THR A 29 8.63 -2.12 -24.56
CA THR A 29 9.76 -2.83 -25.16
C THR A 29 9.53 -4.34 -25.25
N ASN A 30 8.37 -4.85 -24.80
CA ASN A 30 8.04 -6.27 -24.71
C ASN A 30 9.02 -7.07 -23.83
N ASP A 31 9.67 -6.43 -22.87
CA ASP A 31 10.52 -7.10 -21.89
C ASP A 31 9.65 -7.79 -20.82
N ARG A 32 9.17 -9.00 -21.18
CA ARG A 32 8.26 -9.78 -20.35
C ARG A 32 8.87 -10.18 -19.02
N THR A 33 10.17 -10.44 -18.99
CA THR A 33 10.88 -10.88 -17.79
C THR A 33 10.91 -9.77 -16.75
N ASN A 34 11.32 -8.56 -17.15
CA ASN A 34 11.32 -7.43 -16.23
C ASN A 34 9.91 -6.96 -15.90
N SER A 35 8.99 -6.93 -16.86
CA SER A 35 7.58 -6.60 -16.59
C SER A 35 6.96 -7.54 -15.56
N LEU A 36 7.26 -8.85 -15.63
CA LEU A 36 6.79 -9.83 -14.65
C LEU A 36 7.37 -9.57 -13.26
N LYS A 37 8.69 -9.37 -13.17
CA LYS A 37 9.37 -9.07 -11.90
C LYS A 37 8.82 -7.80 -11.24
N LEU A 38 8.58 -6.74 -12.04
CA LEU A 38 8.02 -5.48 -11.56
C LEU A 38 6.59 -5.68 -11.02
N LEU A 39 5.71 -6.34 -11.79
CA LEU A 39 4.33 -6.61 -11.36
C LEU A 39 4.24 -7.52 -10.14
N GLN A 40 5.17 -8.45 -9.97
CA GLN A 40 5.22 -9.34 -8.80
C GLN A 40 5.84 -8.69 -7.56
N SER A 41 6.50 -7.53 -7.72
CA SER A 41 7.06 -6.81 -6.58
C SER A 41 5.96 -6.12 -5.77
N LYS A 42 6.14 -6.02 -4.44
CA LYS A 42 5.20 -5.33 -3.53
C LYS A 42 5.18 -3.80 -3.71
N ILE A 43 6.04 -3.27 -4.59
CA ILE A 43 6.17 -1.85 -4.88
C ILE A 43 5.04 -1.37 -5.79
N TYR A 44 4.62 -2.19 -6.77
CA TYR A 44 3.59 -1.81 -7.74
C TYR A 44 2.19 -2.11 -7.21
N LYS A 45 1.55 -1.07 -6.66
CA LYS A 45 0.18 -1.13 -6.17
C LYS A 45 -0.78 -0.57 -7.20
N LEU A 46 -2.06 -0.47 -6.82
CA LEU A 46 -3.12 0.05 -7.69
C LEU A 46 -2.78 1.41 -8.33
N PRO A 47 -2.25 2.42 -7.61
CA PRO A 47 -1.94 3.72 -8.21
C PRO A 47 -0.90 3.62 -9.33
N GLU A 48 0.17 2.87 -9.11
CA GLU A 48 1.25 2.68 -10.08
C GLU A 48 0.75 1.92 -11.31
N VAL A 49 0.00 0.83 -11.11
CA VAL A 49 -0.51 0.01 -12.24
C VAL A 49 -1.56 0.76 -13.05
N LEU A 50 -2.48 1.47 -12.39
CA LEU A 50 -3.46 2.32 -13.08
C LEU A 50 -2.75 3.38 -13.91
N LYS A 51 -1.79 4.09 -13.30
CA LYS A 51 -1.07 5.16 -13.97
C LYS A 51 -0.21 4.65 -15.12
N THR A 52 0.38 3.46 -15.02
CA THR A 52 1.00 2.75 -16.16
C THR A 52 -0.01 2.53 -17.28
N CYS A 53 -1.22 2.06 -16.98
CA CYS A 53 -2.25 1.86 -17.99
C CYS A 53 -2.67 3.17 -18.65
N GLU A 54 -2.80 4.27 -17.88
CA GLU A 54 -3.07 5.60 -18.43
C GLU A 54 -1.95 6.09 -19.36
N ILE A 55 -0.68 5.85 -19.01
CA ILE A 55 0.47 6.19 -19.87
C ILE A 55 0.40 5.41 -21.17
N LEU A 56 0.15 4.10 -21.10
CA LEU A 56 0.05 3.24 -22.28
C LEU A 56 -1.17 3.58 -23.16
N ASP A 57 -2.28 4.03 -22.57
CA ASP A 57 -3.52 4.38 -23.28
C ASP A 57 -3.58 5.86 -23.73
N SER A 58 -2.63 6.69 -23.27
CA SER A 58 -2.60 8.14 -23.47
C SER A 58 -2.76 8.55 -24.94
N ARG A 59 -2.05 7.90 -25.87
CA ARG A 59 -2.13 8.19 -27.31
C ARG A 59 -3.54 8.01 -27.87
N ARG A 60 -4.23 6.92 -27.49
CA ARG A 60 -5.61 6.66 -27.92
C ARG A 60 -6.53 7.78 -27.40
N LYS A 61 -6.35 8.17 -26.14
CA LYS A 61 -7.13 9.24 -25.51
C LYS A 61 -6.89 10.61 -26.14
N ILE A 62 -5.66 10.93 -26.52
CA ILE A 62 -5.32 12.14 -27.28
C ILE A 62 -6.14 12.18 -28.58
N VAL A 63 -6.08 11.11 -29.39
CA VAL A 63 -6.82 11.04 -30.66
C VAL A 63 -8.33 11.12 -30.46
N GLU A 64 -8.88 10.42 -29.46
CA GLU A 64 -10.31 10.45 -29.13
C GLU A 64 -10.77 11.87 -28.73
N LEU A 65 -10.01 12.54 -27.87
CA LEU A 65 -10.33 13.88 -27.37
C LEU A 65 -10.22 14.94 -28.46
N THR A 66 -9.17 14.90 -29.30
CA THR A 66 -9.02 15.82 -30.43
C THR A 66 -10.23 15.74 -31.36
N LYS A 67 -10.60 14.53 -31.81
CA LYS A 67 -11.79 14.31 -32.66
C LYS A 67 -13.09 14.83 -32.02
N LYS A 68 -13.23 14.64 -30.70
CA LYS A 68 -14.40 15.10 -29.95
C LYS A 68 -14.46 16.62 -29.83
N ILE A 69 -13.31 17.27 -29.66
CA ILE A 69 -13.19 18.73 -29.63
C ILE A 69 -13.57 19.31 -31.00
N ASP A 70 -13.03 18.77 -32.09
CA ASP A 70 -13.30 19.23 -33.45
C ASP A 70 -14.79 19.12 -33.80
N LYS A 71 -15.42 17.99 -33.42
CA LYS A 71 -16.87 17.78 -33.59
C LYS A 71 -17.71 18.76 -32.76
N LEU A 72 -17.32 19.06 -31.52
CA LEU A 72 -18.09 20.00 -30.69
C LEU A 72 -17.90 21.45 -31.13
N ALA A 73 -16.71 21.79 -31.62
CA ALA A 73 -16.41 23.11 -32.17
C ALA A 73 -17.24 23.38 -33.43
N SER A 74 -17.30 22.43 -34.36
CA SER A 74 -18.15 22.52 -35.56
C SER A 74 -19.66 22.58 -35.25
N GLN A 75 -20.09 22.02 -34.12
CA GLN A 75 -21.48 22.09 -33.65
C GLN A 75 -21.83 23.37 -32.85
N GLY A 76 -20.90 24.33 -32.73
CA GLY A 76 -21.13 25.57 -31.98
C GLY A 76 -21.31 25.36 -30.47
N ALA A 77 -20.72 24.29 -29.90
CA ALA A 77 -20.86 24.02 -28.48
C ALA A 77 -20.20 25.12 -27.61
N LYS A 78 -20.74 25.34 -26.41
CA LYS A 78 -20.22 26.34 -25.44
C LYS A 78 -18.72 26.17 -25.18
N ASN A 79 -17.98 27.29 -25.20
CA ASN A 79 -16.54 27.34 -24.94
C ASN A 79 -16.12 26.69 -23.61
N SER A 80 -16.95 26.75 -22.57
CA SER A 80 -16.66 26.12 -21.28
C SER A 80 -16.56 24.59 -21.36
N LYS A 81 -17.38 23.94 -22.20
CA LYS A 81 -17.34 22.49 -22.43
C LYS A 81 -16.09 22.09 -23.21
N ILE A 82 -15.73 22.87 -24.22
CA ILE A 82 -14.51 22.68 -25.02
C ILE A 82 -13.26 22.88 -24.14
N GLY A 83 -13.24 23.91 -23.30
CA GLY A 83 -12.15 24.18 -22.36
C GLY A 83 -11.86 22.99 -21.43
N LYS A 84 -12.90 22.37 -20.87
CA LYS A 84 -12.74 21.15 -20.04
C LYS A 84 -12.11 19.98 -20.80
N LEU A 85 -12.42 19.82 -22.09
CA LEU A 85 -11.82 18.79 -22.93
C LEU A 85 -10.37 19.12 -23.30
N LYS A 86 -10.06 20.39 -23.58
CA LYS A 86 -8.69 20.86 -23.84
C LYS A 86 -7.78 20.63 -22.62
N ASN A 87 -8.26 20.87 -21.40
CA ASN A 87 -7.48 20.58 -20.19
C ASN A 87 -7.20 19.08 -20.03
N ARG A 88 -8.17 18.22 -20.37
CA ARG A 88 -7.94 16.75 -20.37
C ARG A 88 -6.95 16.34 -21.47
N LEU A 89 -7.04 16.96 -22.64
CA LEU A 89 -6.10 16.73 -23.74
C LEU A 89 -4.67 17.09 -23.31
N ASP A 90 -4.48 18.28 -22.72
CA ASP A 90 -3.17 18.73 -22.20
C ASP A 90 -2.61 17.76 -21.16
N TYR A 91 -3.43 17.27 -20.23
CA TYR A 91 -3.03 16.23 -19.27
C TYR A 91 -2.50 14.97 -19.96
N TYR A 92 -3.22 14.42 -20.94
CA TYR A 92 -2.77 13.21 -21.64
C TYR A 92 -1.57 13.45 -22.54
N THR A 93 -1.45 14.63 -23.16
CA THR A 93 -0.28 15.03 -23.94
C THR A 93 0.97 15.08 -23.06
N LYS A 94 0.87 15.73 -21.89
CA LYS A 94 1.95 15.75 -20.88
C LYS A 94 2.28 14.36 -20.35
N LEU A 95 1.28 13.51 -20.17
CA LEU A 95 1.49 12.14 -19.70
C LEU A 95 2.17 11.24 -20.75
N ASN A 96 1.87 11.46 -22.03
CA ASN A 96 2.42 10.70 -23.15
C ASN A 96 3.88 11.08 -23.45
N GLU A 97 4.25 12.35 -23.29
CA GLU A 97 5.60 12.88 -23.57
C GLU A 97 6.09 12.61 -25.01
N GLY A 98 5.17 12.50 -25.97
CA GLY A 98 5.48 12.19 -27.37
C GLY A 98 5.82 10.73 -27.65
N ASN A 99 5.67 9.83 -26.66
CA ASN A 99 5.98 8.42 -26.82
C ASN A 99 4.93 7.68 -27.67
N SER A 100 5.38 6.70 -28.44
CA SER A 100 4.53 5.84 -29.29
C SER A 100 3.84 4.70 -28.54
N PHE A 101 3.76 4.80 -27.20
CA PHE A 101 3.18 3.76 -26.35
C PHE A 101 1.72 3.45 -26.69
N SER A 102 1.35 2.20 -26.46
CA SER A 102 0.02 1.67 -26.70
C SER A 102 -0.34 0.59 -25.70
N LEU A 103 -1.56 0.64 -25.17
CA LEU A 103 -2.15 -0.42 -24.36
C LEU A 103 -2.85 -1.43 -25.28
N THR A 104 -2.10 -2.43 -25.73
CA THR A 104 -2.66 -3.51 -26.57
C THR A 104 -3.39 -4.53 -25.72
N ARG A 105 -4.28 -5.32 -26.34
CA ARG A 105 -4.95 -6.45 -25.68
C ARG A 105 -3.96 -7.41 -25.02
N SER A 106 -2.81 -7.66 -25.65
CA SER A 106 -1.75 -8.51 -25.09
C SER A 106 -1.19 -7.94 -23.79
N LYS A 107 -0.92 -6.63 -23.72
CA LYS A 107 -0.40 -5.98 -22.50
C LYS A 107 -1.46 -5.96 -21.39
N ALA A 108 -2.71 -5.66 -21.74
CA ALA A 108 -3.82 -5.71 -20.80
C ALA A 108 -4.01 -7.11 -20.19
N ASN A 109 -3.99 -8.17 -21.02
CA ASN A 109 -4.06 -9.55 -20.55
C ASN A 109 -2.85 -9.95 -19.69
N PHE A 110 -1.66 -9.45 -20.03
CA PHE A 110 -0.46 -9.68 -19.23
C PHE A 110 -0.59 -9.07 -17.83
N ILE A 111 -1.09 -7.83 -17.71
CA ILE A 111 -1.34 -7.19 -16.42
C ILE A 111 -2.41 -7.95 -15.63
N LYS A 112 -3.52 -8.32 -16.28
CA LYS A 112 -4.60 -9.09 -15.61
C LYS A 112 -4.09 -10.40 -15.03
N LYS A 113 -3.34 -11.19 -15.82
CA LYS A 113 -2.82 -12.50 -15.42
C LYS A 113 -1.78 -12.41 -14.30
N ASN A 114 -0.87 -11.43 -14.39
CA ASN A 114 0.31 -11.39 -13.53
C ASN A 114 0.16 -10.46 -12.32
N TRP A 115 -0.86 -9.60 -12.30
CA TRP A 115 -1.11 -8.69 -11.20
C TRP A 115 -2.51 -8.87 -10.63
N ILE A 116 -3.58 -8.61 -11.40
CA ILE A 116 -4.97 -8.64 -10.88
C ILE A 116 -5.33 -10.01 -10.30
N GLN A 117 -5.08 -11.09 -11.05
CA GLN A 117 -5.38 -12.46 -10.63
C GLN A 117 -4.52 -12.93 -9.44
N LYS A 118 -3.44 -12.21 -9.11
CA LYS A 118 -2.55 -12.51 -7.99
C LYS A 118 -2.93 -11.77 -6.71
N ILE A 119 -3.87 -10.84 -6.77
CA ILE A 119 -4.40 -10.17 -5.58
C ILE A 119 -5.25 -11.19 -4.83
N SER A 120 -4.95 -11.37 -3.54
CA SER A 120 -5.64 -12.33 -2.70
C SER A 120 -7.09 -11.92 -2.43
N GLN A 121 -7.92 -12.89 -2.03
CA GLN A 121 -9.27 -12.60 -1.56
C GLN A 121 -9.25 -11.59 -0.41
N ASP A 122 -8.39 -11.79 0.60
CA ASP A 122 -8.27 -10.93 1.77
C ASP A 122 -7.92 -9.48 1.39
N ASP A 123 -7.01 -9.29 0.42
CA ASP A 123 -6.66 -7.96 -0.07
C ASP A 123 -7.83 -7.28 -0.78
N LEU A 124 -8.60 -8.02 -1.58
CA LEU A 124 -9.79 -7.48 -2.27
C LEU A 124 -10.89 -7.10 -1.27
N GLU A 125 -11.12 -7.92 -0.25
CA GLU A 125 -12.04 -7.61 0.85
C GLU A 125 -11.57 -6.37 1.63
N PHE A 126 -10.27 -6.28 1.91
CA PHE A 126 -9.67 -5.11 2.53
C PHE A 126 -9.84 -3.85 1.66
N TYR A 127 -9.64 -3.94 0.35
CA TYR A 127 -9.90 -2.83 -0.56
C TYR A 127 -11.36 -2.37 -0.53
N ALA A 128 -12.29 -3.33 -0.52
CA ALA A 128 -13.72 -3.06 -0.45
C ALA A 128 -14.14 -2.39 0.87
N LEU A 129 -13.51 -2.76 1.98
CA LEU A 129 -13.80 -2.25 3.32
C LEU A 129 -13.15 -0.90 3.60
N SER A 130 -11.87 -0.75 3.28
CA SER A 130 -11.07 0.39 3.72
C SER A 130 -11.17 1.58 2.78
N TYR A 131 -11.38 1.37 1.49
CA TYR A 131 -11.12 2.41 0.50
C TYR A 131 -12.30 2.74 -0.39
N GLU A 132 -13.45 3.08 0.20
CA GLU A 132 -14.65 3.50 -0.55
C GLU A 132 -14.36 4.64 -1.56
N ASN A 133 -13.44 5.55 -1.20
CA ASN A 133 -13.00 6.64 -2.08
C ASN A 133 -12.02 6.20 -3.18
N GLU A 134 -11.27 5.10 -2.99
CA GLU A 134 -10.34 4.55 -3.98
C GLU A 134 -11.02 3.57 -4.94
N LEU A 135 -12.26 3.16 -4.67
CA LEU A 135 -13.07 2.41 -5.64
C LEU A 135 -13.14 3.13 -7.00
N LYS A 136 -12.98 4.46 -7.04
CA LYS A 136 -12.86 5.22 -8.29
C LYS A 136 -11.65 4.80 -9.15
N TYR A 137 -10.52 4.48 -8.53
CA TYR A 137 -9.31 4.03 -9.23
C TYR A 137 -9.49 2.61 -9.75
N TRP A 138 -10.16 1.75 -8.98
CA TRP A 138 -10.57 0.43 -9.45
C TRP A 138 -11.52 0.51 -10.66
N ARG A 139 -12.51 1.42 -10.64
CA ARG A 139 -13.38 1.67 -11.82
C ARG A 139 -12.58 2.12 -13.04
N GLN A 140 -11.66 3.07 -12.86
CA GLN A 140 -10.81 3.55 -13.95
C GLN A 140 -9.94 2.44 -14.52
N LEU A 141 -9.33 1.62 -13.67
CA LEU A 141 -8.53 0.48 -14.09
C LEU A 141 -9.40 -0.53 -14.85
N ALA A 142 -10.59 -0.80 -14.33
CA ALA A 142 -11.54 -1.72 -14.93
C ALA A 142 -12.02 -1.26 -16.31
N ASP A 143 -12.31 0.04 -16.47
CA ASP A 143 -12.71 0.64 -17.74
C ASP A 143 -11.57 0.58 -18.77
N VAL A 144 -10.32 0.73 -18.34
CA VAL A 144 -9.14 0.72 -19.22
C VAL A 144 -8.71 -0.69 -19.61
N LEU A 145 -8.74 -1.64 -18.67
CA LEU A 145 -8.32 -3.03 -18.90
C LEU A 145 -9.46 -3.97 -19.34
N HIS A 146 -10.70 -3.49 -19.28
CA HIS A 146 -11.92 -4.27 -19.51
C HIS A 146 -11.93 -5.55 -18.68
N VAL A 147 -11.74 -5.40 -17.37
CA VAL A 147 -11.73 -6.53 -16.42
C VAL A 147 -13.13 -7.09 -16.22
N LYS A 148 -13.22 -8.39 -15.94
CA LYS A 148 -14.46 -9.11 -15.66
C LYS A 148 -14.44 -9.70 -14.24
N PRO A 149 -15.60 -10.08 -13.68
CA PRO A 149 -15.67 -10.83 -12.42
C PRO A 149 -14.67 -11.99 -12.31
N SER A 150 -14.51 -12.76 -13.39
CA SER A 150 -13.61 -13.92 -13.46
C SER A 150 -12.12 -13.58 -13.43
N ASP A 151 -11.75 -12.30 -13.55
CA ASP A 151 -10.35 -11.87 -13.44
C ASP A 151 -9.90 -11.70 -11.98
N PHE A 152 -10.83 -11.77 -11.02
CA PHE A 152 -10.58 -11.62 -9.59
C PHE A 152 -10.85 -12.92 -8.84
N GLN A 153 -10.29 -13.04 -7.63
CA GLN A 153 -10.62 -14.13 -6.70
C GLN A 153 -12.04 -14.00 -6.12
N LEU A 154 -12.64 -12.81 -6.22
CA LEU A 154 -14.00 -12.50 -5.78
C LEU A 154 -14.82 -12.00 -6.96
N ASP A 155 -15.75 -12.83 -7.41
CA ASP A 155 -16.63 -12.55 -8.55
C ASP A 155 -17.50 -11.29 -8.34
N TRP A 156 -17.90 -11.02 -7.09
CA TRP A 156 -18.69 -9.86 -6.73
C TRP A 156 -17.87 -8.57 -6.59
N PHE A 157 -16.53 -8.63 -6.51
CA PHE A 157 -15.70 -7.46 -6.20
C PHE A 157 -15.87 -6.33 -7.22
N ILE A 158 -15.80 -6.65 -8.51
CA ILE A 158 -15.94 -5.62 -9.55
C ILE A 158 -17.36 -5.04 -9.59
N ASN A 159 -18.38 -5.87 -9.35
CA ASN A 159 -19.76 -5.39 -9.24
C ASN A 159 -19.93 -4.47 -8.04
N PHE A 160 -19.29 -4.79 -6.91
CA PHE A 160 -19.23 -3.92 -5.74
C PHE A 160 -18.53 -2.60 -6.05
N VAL A 161 -17.42 -2.61 -6.79
CA VAL A 161 -16.69 -1.40 -7.20
C VAL A 161 -17.63 -0.42 -7.91
N TYR A 162 -18.52 -0.86 -8.80
CA TYR A 162 -19.48 0.00 -9.49
C TYR A 162 -20.74 0.33 -8.66
N THR A 163 -21.36 -0.68 -8.04
CA THR A 163 -22.69 -0.56 -7.40
C THR A 163 -22.66 -0.21 -5.92
N LYS A 164 -21.51 -0.42 -5.26
CA LYS A 164 -21.32 -0.35 -3.80
C LYS A 164 -22.18 -1.32 -2.99
N LYS A 165 -22.78 -2.32 -3.63
CA LYS A 165 -23.59 -3.36 -2.97
C LYS A 165 -22.77 -4.64 -2.85
N ALA A 166 -22.46 -5.03 -1.62
CA ALA A 166 -21.77 -6.28 -1.35
C ALA A 166 -22.81 -7.39 -1.13
N PRO A 167 -22.50 -8.66 -1.44
CA PRO A 167 -23.38 -9.78 -1.12
C PRO A 167 -23.67 -9.84 0.39
N GLU A 168 -24.88 -10.23 0.78
CA GLU A 168 -25.30 -10.19 2.19
C GLU A 168 -24.43 -11.06 3.10
N ASN A 169 -23.96 -12.20 2.59
CA ASN A 169 -23.10 -13.15 3.29
C ASN A 169 -21.60 -12.82 3.24
N SER A 170 -21.22 -11.72 2.56
CA SER A 170 -19.81 -11.33 2.45
C SER A 170 -19.29 -10.73 3.75
N ILE A 171 -17.98 -10.86 4.00
CA ILE A 171 -17.30 -10.16 5.10
C ILE A 171 -17.59 -8.65 5.05
N VAL A 172 -17.68 -8.06 3.86
CA VAL A 172 -17.90 -6.62 3.68
C VAL A 172 -19.25 -6.19 4.23
N SER A 173 -20.30 -6.98 3.99
CA SER A 173 -21.65 -6.73 4.50
C SER A 173 -21.70 -6.80 6.03
N HIS A 174 -21.09 -7.82 6.62
CA HIS A 174 -21.06 -8.01 8.08
C HIS A 174 -20.17 -6.98 8.79
N CYS A 175 -18.97 -6.72 8.27
CA CYS A 175 -18.05 -5.75 8.87
C CYS A 175 -18.57 -4.31 8.80
N LYS A 176 -19.37 -3.95 7.80
CA LYS A 176 -20.05 -2.63 7.77
C LYS A 176 -21.04 -2.41 8.92
N LYS A 177 -21.49 -3.48 9.58
CA LYS A 177 -22.40 -3.44 10.74
C LYS A 177 -21.66 -3.57 12.07
N LEU A 178 -20.33 -3.47 12.09
CA LEU A 178 -19.53 -3.55 13.32
C LEU A 178 -19.90 -2.44 14.30
N THR A 179 -20.31 -2.84 15.50
CA THR A 179 -20.53 -1.99 16.68
C THR A 179 -19.72 -2.53 17.85
N ASN A 180 -19.58 -1.77 18.94
CA ASN A 180 -18.87 -2.24 20.14
C ASN A 180 -19.47 -3.56 20.68
N GLU A 181 -20.78 -3.74 20.59
CA GLU A 181 -21.51 -4.92 21.07
C GLU A 181 -21.30 -6.14 20.15
N THR A 182 -21.27 -5.94 18.84
CA THR A 182 -21.16 -7.02 17.84
C THR A 182 -19.72 -7.31 17.41
N ALA A 183 -18.77 -6.49 17.86
CA ALA A 183 -17.37 -6.55 17.45
C ALA A 183 -16.75 -7.91 17.70
N PHE A 184 -16.93 -8.46 18.90
CA PHE A 184 -16.30 -9.73 19.28
C PHE A 184 -16.72 -10.87 18.36
N ASP A 185 -18.02 -11.04 18.10
CA ASP A 185 -18.55 -12.14 17.30
C ASP A 185 -18.15 -12.01 15.82
N ILE A 186 -18.23 -10.79 15.27
CA ILE A 186 -17.86 -10.52 13.88
C ILE A 186 -16.36 -10.71 13.68
N ILE A 187 -15.53 -10.21 14.60
CA ILE A 187 -14.07 -10.34 14.50
C ILE A 187 -13.65 -11.81 14.68
N THR A 188 -14.31 -12.56 15.57
CA THR A 188 -14.07 -14.00 15.76
C THR A 188 -14.33 -14.78 14.49
N LYS A 189 -15.45 -14.48 13.81
CA LYS A 189 -15.88 -15.22 12.62
C LYS A 189 -15.11 -14.84 11.37
N TYR A 190 -14.89 -13.55 11.14
CA TYR A 190 -14.41 -13.04 9.86
C TYR A 190 -12.97 -12.51 9.89
N ARG A 191 -12.39 -12.27 11.07
CA ARG A 191 -11.00 -11.81 11.25
C ARG A 191 -10.58 -10.65 10.32
N PRO A 192 -11.33 -9.54 10.27
CA PRO A 192 -10.99 -8.42 9.39
C PRO A 192 -9.63 -7.80 9.78
N SER A 193 -8.97 -7.15 8.83
CA SER A 193 -7.69 -6.45 9.08
C SER A 193 -7.81 -5.44 10.21
N TYR A 194 -6.82 -5.41 11.12
CA TYR A 194 -6.79 -4.45 12.23
C TYR A 194 -6.85 -2.99 11.76
N ASN A 195 -6.20 -2.66 10.64
CA ASN A 195 -6.22 -1.30 10.09
C ASN A 195 -7.64 -0.82 9.76
N TYR A 196 -8.52 -1.74 9.35
CA TYR A 196 -9.93 -1.42 9.14
C TYR A 196 -10.66 -1.21 10.47
N ILE A 197 -10.52 -2.15 11.43
CA ILE A 197 -11.15 -2.09 12.75
C ILE A 197 -10.78 -0.78 13.46
N ARG A 198 -9.49 -0.43 13.46
CA ARG A 198 -8.95 0.78 14.08
C ARG A 198 -9.61 2.06 13.56
N ARG A 199 -9.91 2.14 12.26
CA ARG A 199 -10.55 3.32 11.65
C ARG A 199 -12.00 3.53 12.09
N LEU A 200 -12.64 2.48 12.60
CA LEU A 200 -14.00 2.58 13.14
C LEU A 200 -14.03 3.24 14.54
N GLY A 201 -12.88 3.38 15.21
CA GLY A 201 -12.79 4.01 16.53
C GLY A 201 -13.50 3.22 17.63
N LEU A 202 -13.63 1.89 17.47
CA LEU A 202 -14.31 1.03 18.43
C LEU A 202 -13.49 0.88 19.72
N THR A 203 -14.18 0.80 20.85
CA THR A 203 -13.57 0.44 22.13
C THR A 203 -13.56 -1.08 22.26
N LEU A 204 -12.40 -1.68 22.04
CA LEU A 204 -12.25 -3.13 22.00
C LEU A 204 -11.95 -3.70 23.40
N PRO A 205 -12.73 -4.67 23.89
CA PRO A 205 -12.37 -5.44 25.09
C PRO A 205 -11.05 -6.17 24.90
N ASP A 206 -10.35 -6.47 26.00
CA ASP A 206 -9.05 -7.15 25.99
C ASP A 206 -9.11 -8.49 25.25
N LYS A 207 -10.17 -9.28 25.45
CA LYS A 207 -10.38 -10.55 24.73
C LYS A 207 -10.42 -10.36 23.21
N THR A 208 -10.98 -9.25 22.73
CA THR A 208 -11.02 -8.92 21.30
C THR A 208 -9.65 -8.48 20.80
N LYS A 209 -8.92 -7.67 21.58
CA LYS A 209 -7.53 -7.29 21.27
C LYS A 209 -6.61 -8.51 21.18
N GLU A 210 -6.81 -9.47 22.08
CA GLU A 210 -6.08 -10.74 22.10
C GLU A 210 -6.30 -11.56 20.84
N LEU A 211 -7.57 -11.69 20.44
CA LEU A 211 -7.92 -12.35 19.21
C LEU A 211 -7.28 -11.64 18.00
N ILE A 212 -7.37 -10.31 17.92
CA ILE A 212 -6.77 -9.53 16.83
C ILE A 212 -5.26 -9.75 16.74
N ALA A 213 -4.55 -9.69 17.87
CA ALA A 213 -3.11 -9.88 17.91
C ALA A 213 -2.67 -11.29 17.48
N SER A 214 -3.53 -12.30 17.65
CA SER A 214 -3.23 -13.68 17.27
C SER A 214 -3.16 -13.90 15.75
N TYR A 215 -4.00 -13.21 14.96
CA TYR A 215 -4.06 -13.41 13.50
C TYR A 215 -3.43 -12.26 12.69
N THR A 216 -3.27 -11.07 13.29
CA THR A 216 -2.72 -9.90 12.58
C THR A 216 -1.20 -10.03 12.39
N ASP A 217 -0.65 -9.51 11.30
CA ASP A 217 0.81 -9.49 11.08
C ASP A 217 1.54 -8.82 12.26
N LEU A 218 2.63 -9.45 12.71
CA LEU A 218 3.36 -9.04 13.90
C LEU A 218 3.91 -7.61 13.79
N SER A 219 4.31 -7.17 12.59
CA SER A 219 4.77 -5.80 12.37
C SER A 219 3.66 -4.79 12.66
N THR A 220 2.43 -5.11 12.26
CA THR A 220 1.24 -4.27 12.51
C THR A 220 0.88 -4.26 14.00
N VAL A 221 0.97 -5.41 14.68
CA VAL A 221 0.71 -5.50 16.13
C VAL A 221 1.72 -4.66 16.92
N ILE A 222 3.01 -4.74 16.59
CA ILE A 222 4.06 -3.94 17.24
C ILE A 222 3.88 -2.44 16.93
N TRP A 223 3.49 -2.09 15.70
CA TRP A 223 3.27 -0.69 15.32
C TRP A 223 2.19 -0.01 16.17
N TRP A 224 1.13 -0.76 16.51
CA TRP A 224 0.00 -0.29 17.30
C TRP A 224 -0.02 -0.89 18.71
N LEU A 225 1.16 -1.16 19.26
CA LEU A 225 1.32 -1.83 20.56
C LEU A 225 0.51 -1.16 21.66
N GLU A 226 0.47 0.17 21.71
CA GLU A 226 -0.24 0.94 22.73
C GLU A 226 -1.74 0.70 22.72
N GLU A 227 -2.34 0.51 21.55
CA GLU A 227 -3.78 0.31 21.38
C GLU A 227 -4.18 -1.14 21.69
N LEU A 228 -3.36 -2.09 21.23
CA LEU A 228 -3.58 -3.53 21.37
C LEU A 228 -3.04 -4.12 22.67
N ARG A 229 -2.41 -3.32 23.54
CA ARG A 229 -1.70 -3.87 24.69
C ARG A 229 -2.61 -4.58 25.68
N THR A 230 -2.24 -5.80 26.02
CA THR A 230 -2.74 -6.58 27.16
C THR A 230 -1.60 -7.47 27.65
N PRO A 231 -1.59 -7.95 28.92
CA PRO A 231 -0.56 -8.86 29.40
C PRO A 231 -0.38 -10.11 28.53
N LYS A 232 -1.49 -10.63 27.98
CA LYS A 232 -1.47 -11.77 27.08
C LYS A 232 -0.95 -11.42 25.69
N ASN A 233 -1.25 -10.22 25.18
CA ASN A 233 -0.68 -9.76 23.92
C ASN A 233 0.82 -9.53 24.00
N ASP A 234 1.33 -9.04 25.14
CA ASP A 234 2.77 -8.95 25.37
C ASP A 234 3.42 -10.34 25.23
N GLN A 235 2.79 -11.40 25.75
CA GLN A 235 3.27 -12.78 25.58
C GLN A 235 3.15 -13.29 24.14
N ILE A 236 2.00 -13.10 23.48
CA ILE A 236 1.80 -13.49 22.07
C ILE A 236 2.85 -12.84 21.16
N ILE A 237 3.20 -11.57 21.41
CA ILE A 237 4.22 -10.87 20.64
C ILE A 237 5.61 -11.48 20.90
N VAL A 238 5.94 -11.77 22.16
CA VAL A 238 7.22 -12.42 22.52
C VAL A 238 7.35 -13.79 21.85
N ASP A 239 6.32 -14.63 21.94
CA ASP A 239 6.34 -15.98 21.36
C ASP A 239 6.56 -15.91 19.84
N ARG A 240 5.83 -15.03 19.16
CA ARG A 240 5.97 -14.84 17.70
C ARG A 240 7.30 -14.18 17.30
N LEU A 241 7.88 -13.33 18.14
CA LEU A 241 9.21 -12.75 17.92
C LEU A 241 10.29 -13.84 17.95
N VAL A 242 10.21 -14.74 18.92
CA VAL A 242 11.14 -15.87 19.07
C VAL A 242 10.96 -16.87 17.93
N GLU A 243 9.72 -17.23 17.59
CA GLU A 243 9.39 -18.13 16.48
C GLU A 243 9.96 -17.63 15.15
N LYS A 244 9.85 -16.32 14.88
CA LYS A 244 10.39 -15.68 13.66
C LYS A 244 11.89 -15.35 13.75
N ASN A 245 12.58 -15.73 14.83
CA ASN A 245 13.97 -15.36 15.09
C ASN A 245 14.25 -13.86 14.86
N TYR A 246 13.32 -12.99 15.30
CA TYR A 246 13.38 -11.53 15.14
C TYR A 246 13.40 -11.01 13.69
N ASP A 247 13.18 -11.86 12.68
CA ASP A 247 13.11 -11.45 11.28
C ASP A 247 11.73 -10.87 10.94
N ILE A 248 11.60 -9.56 11.20
CA ILE A 248 10.36 -8.82 10.97
C ILE A 248 10.68 -7.52 10.25
N SER A 249 9.87 -7.22 9.24
CA SER A 249 9.98 -6.01 8.42
C SER A 249 9.35 -4.80 9.13
N ILE A 250 9.98 -4.35 10.21
CA ILE A 250 9.65 -3.09 10.90
C ILE A 250 10.85 -2.13 10.88
N PRO A 251 10.66 -0.81 10.67
CA PRO A 251 11.75 0.17 10.74
C PRO A 251 12.34 0.26 12.15
N TYR A 252 13.65 0.48 12.26
CA TYR A 252 14.35 0.59 13.55
C TYR A 252 13.76 1.69 14.46
N GLY A 253 13.48 2.87 13.92
CA GLY A 253 12.94 3.98 14.73
C GLY A 253 11.57 3.70 15.33
N VAL A 254 10.76 2.83 14.72
CA VAL A 254 9.48 2.39 15.30
C VAL A 254 9.73 1.53 16.54
N ILE A 255 10.72 0.65 16.51
CA ILE A 255 11.10 -0.17 17.68
C ILE A 255 11.60 0.75 18.81
N VAL A 256 12.45 1.72 18.49
CA VAL A 256 12.96 2.67 19.48
C VAL A 256 11.83 3.48 20.09
N ASP A 257 10.88 3.97 19.28
CA ASP A 257 9.69 4.66 19.77
C ASP A 257 8.90 3.79 20.77
N LYS A 258 8.65 2.52 20.44
CA LYS A 258 7.96 1.59 21.37
C LYS A 258 8.73 1.36 22.66
N LEU A 259 10.05 1.19 22.57
CA LEU A 259 10.91 1.07 23.76
C LEU A 259 10.84 2.32 24.64
N LEU A 260 10.87 3.51 24.05
CA LEU A 260 10.75 4.77 24.79
C LEU A 260 9.37 4.90 25.46
N THR A 261 8.29 4.53 24.78
CA THR A 261 6.93 4.53 25.33
C THR A 261 6.80 3.55 26.50
N MET A 262 7.35 2.34 26.38
CA MET A 262 7.39 1.36 27.47
C MET A 262 8.26 1.84 28.64
N LYS A 263 9.37 2.52 28.37
CA LYS A 263 10.24 3.11 29.40
C LYS A 263 9.52 4.19 30.20
N LYS A 264 8.78 5.09 29.54
CA LYS A 264 7.94 6.12 30.18
C LYS A 264 6.86 5.53 31.09
N SER A 265 6.39 4.34 30.74
CA SER A 265 5.40 3.59 31.52
C SER A 265 6.02 2.71 32.62
N PHE A 266 7.33 2.86 32.90
CA PHE A 266 8.09 2.07 33.90
C PHE A 266 8.11 0.55 33.64
N MET A 267 8.09 0.13 32.37
CA MET A 267 8.00 -1.30 32.00
C MET A 267 9.32 -1.89 31.48
N GLN A 268 10.46 -1.35 31.89
CA GLN A 268 11.78 -1.82 31.42
C GLN A 268 12.06 -3.29 31.81
N ASN A 269 11.39 -3.78 32.85
CA ASN A 269 11.57 -5.16 33.33
C ASN A 269 10.67 -6.18 32.60
N SER A 270 9.73 -5.73 31.76
CA SER A 270 8.82 -6.64 31.06
C SER A 270 9.56 -7.54 30.05
N PRO A 271 9.15 -8.81 29.87
CA PRO A 271 9.74 -9.69 28.86
C PRO A 271 9.73 -9.07 27.47
N LEU A 272 8.58 -8.47 27.08
CA LEU A 272 8.44 -7.80 25.80
C LEU A 272 9.50 -6.71 25.58
N TYR A 273 9.78 -5.88 26.59
CA TYR A 273 10.78 -4.82 26.49
C TYR A 273 12.18 -5.38 26.19
N LYS A 274 12.55 -6.50 26.84
CA LYS A 274 13.84 -7.17 26.62
C LYS A 274 13.95 -7.72 25.20
N HIS A 275 12.88 -8.35 24.69
CA HIS A 275 12.84 -8.88 23.34
C HIS A 275 12.85 -7.79 22.26
N LEU A 276 12.13 -6.69 22.46
CA LEU A 276 12.17 -5.54 21.55
C LEU A 276 13.54 -4.85 21.58
N SER A 277 14.20 -4.76 22.74
CA SER A 277 15.57 -4.23 22.86
C SER A 277 16.55 -5.08 22.05
N LYS A 278 16.49 -6.42 22.22
CA LYS A 278 17.31 -7.35 21.43
C LYS A 278 17.06 -7.22 19.93
N MET A 279 15.80 -7.07 19.51
CA MET A 279 15.45 -6.85 18.11
C MET A 279 16.03 -5.54 17.57
N ALA A 280 15.99 -4.47 18.37
CA ALA A 280 16.57 -3.18 18.02
C ALA A 280 18.10 -3.29 17.81
N GLU A 281 18.80 -4.00 18.71
CA GLU A 281 20.25 -4.25 18.60
C GLU A 281 20.60 -5.02 17.32
N ILE A 282 19.88 -6.10 17.01
CA ILE A 282 20.08 -6.88 15.78
C ILE A 282 19.93 -5.99 14.55
N LYS A 283 18.86 -5.16 14.50
CA LYS A 283 18.66 -4.24 13.38
C LYS A 283 19.74 -3.16 13.31
N LEU A 284 20.15 -2.61 14.45
CA LEU A 284 21.20 -1.58 14.48
C LEU A 284 22.51 -2.12 13.91
N GLN A 285 22.90 -3.34 14.28
CA GLN A 285 24.09 -4.02 13.76
C GLN A 285 24.00 -4.33 12.25
N SER A 286 22.79 -4.46 11.71
CA SER A 286 22.59 -4.64 10.27
C SER A 286 22.88 -3.37 9.45
N TYR A 287 22.82 -2.19 10.07
CA TYR A 287 23.13 -0.94 9.39
C TYR A 287 24.65 -0.75 9.29
N LYS A 288 25.18 -1.01 8.08
CA LYS A 288 26.56 -0.72 7.74
C LYS A 288 26.64 0.51 6.84
N VAL A 289 27.45 1.48 7.25
CA VAL A 289 27.82 2.64 6.44
C VAL A 289 29.32 2.61 6.30
N ASN A 290 29.80 2.55 5.06
CA ASN A 290 31.22 2.66 4.77
C ASN A 290 31.57 4.14 4.77
N LEU A 291 32.30 4.58 5.79
CA LEU A 291 32.81 5.94 5.91
C LEU A 291 34.34 5.89 5.81
N GLU A 292 34.91 6.90 5.17
CA GLU A 292 36.36 7.07 5.13
C GLU A 292 36.87 7.42 6.54
N GLN A 293 37.96 6.78 6.96
CA GLN A 293 38.54 6.96 8.28
C GLN A 293 39.57 8.11 8.28
N PRO A 294 39.75 8.84 9.41
CA PRO A 294 39.16 8.61 10.73
C PRO A 294 37.74 9.16 10.89
N ILE A 295 36.90 8.44 11.66
CA ILE A 295 35.53 8.86 11.98
C ILE A 295 35.51 9.45 13.38
N VAL A 296 34.98 10.67 13.51
CA VAL A 296 34.72 11.31 14.80
C VAL A 296 33.21 11.44 15.00
N VAL A 297 32.71 10.99 16.14
CA VAL A 297 31.28 11.03 16.49
C VAL A 297 31.06 12.08 17.57
N PHE A 298 30.34 13.14 17.24
CA PHE A 298 29.91 14.16 18.20
C PHE A 298 28.42 13.99 18.50
N GLY A 299 28.07 13.71 19.75
CA GLY A 299 26.69 13.61 20.20
C GLY A 299 26.23 14.91 20.85
N ASP A 300 25.11 15.46 20.38
CA ASP A 300 24.42 16.56 21.07
C ASP A 300 23.46 16.00 22.12
N ALA A 301 23.61 16.46 23.37
CA ALA A 301 22.77 16.10 24.52
C ALA A 301 21.84 17.24 24.96
N SER A 302 21.70 18.29 24.13
CA SER A 302 20.81 19.41 24.41
C SER A 302 19.33 19.01 24.33
N GLY A 303 18.46 19.75 25.01
CA GLY A 303 17.02 19.48 25.02
C GLY A 303 16.35 19.57 23.64
N SER A 304 16.96 20.30 22.69
CA SER A 304 16.46 20.36 21.30
C SER A 304 16.55 19.00 20.59
N MET A 305 17.48 18.14 21.01
CA MET A 305 17.67 16.83 20.43
C MET A 305 16.49 15.89 20.70
N GLU A 306 15.79 16.03 21.83
CA GLU A 306 14.55 15.29 22.08
C GLU A 306 13.46 15.66 21.07
N VAL A 307 13.34 16.94 20.74
CA VAL A 307 12.39 17.44 19.72
C VAL A 307 12.76 16.88 18.35
N ALA A 308 14.05 16.86 18.01
CA ALA A 308 14.54 16.31 16.74
C ALA A 308 14.24 14.80 16.61
N ILE A 309 14.44 14.00 17.67
CA ILE A 309 14.14 12.55 17.68
C ILE A 309 12.64 12.29 17.50
N LYS A 310 11.77 13.05 18.19
CA LYS A 310 10.32 12.91 18.03
C LYS A 310 9.90 13.28 16.61
N THR A 311 10.44 14.37 16.08
CA THR A 311 10.14 14.86 14.73
C THR A 311 10.62 13.86 13.67
N SER A 312 11.82 13.30 13.80
CA SER A 312 12.34 12.30 12.87
C SER A 312 11.54 11.00 12.92
N SER A 313 11.06 10.59 14.10
CA SER A 313 10.19 9.42 14.25
C SER A 313 8.84 9.63 13.55
N ILE A 314 8.24 10.82 13.67
CA ILE A 314 7.03 11.20 12.92
C ILE A 314 7.32 11.15 11.41
N ILE A 315 8.38 11.81 10.95
CA ILE A 315 8.76 11.82 9.53
C ILE A 315 8.98 10.39 9.01
N MET A 316 9.67 9.54 9.77
CA MET A 316 9.95 8.16 9.38
C MET A 316 8.70 7.26 9.43
N SER A 317 7.68 7.64 10.19
CA SER A 317 6.37 6.97 10.16
C SER A 317 5.51 7.38 8.97
N ILE A 318 5.73 8.59 8.42
CA ILE A 318 5.01 9.11 7.25
C ILE A 318 5.70 8.67 5.95
N LEU A 319 7.03 8.64 5.96
CA LEU A 319 7.84 8.20 4.81
C LEU A 319 7.83 6.68 4.72
#